data_AF-A0A3B9DQI1-F1
#
_entry.id   AF-A0A3B9DQI1-F1
#
_cell.length_a   1.000
_cell.length_b   1.000
_cell.length_c   1.000
_cell.angle_alpha   90.00
_cell.angle_beta   90.00
_cell.angle_gamma   90.00
#
_symmetry.space_group_name_H-M   'P 1'
#
loop_
_entity.id
_entity.type
_entity.pdbx_description
1 polymer ?
#
loop_
_entity_poly.entity_id
_entity_poly.type
_entity_poly.pdbx_seq_one_letter_code
_entity_poly.pdbx_strand_id
1 'polypeptide(L)'
;MIVKWRDLAQEGRFYTDIAKIFPDYTSSQVRHYCLGHSGAKAPGPIQERRRWSDNPWLQGEKSPHALLEETQVREVLDDWDDERGYWRNAAGHWATLLKVSPSTILAVRRGDTWKHLKHSNAGRKKEN
;
A
#
# COMPACT_ATOMS: atom_id res chain seq x y z
N MET A 1 -21.43 -16.58 -0.82
CA MET A 1 -20.65 -15.52 -0.14
C MET A 1 -19.15 -15.71 -0.32
N ILE A 2 -18.53 -16.76 0.25
CA ILE A 2 -17.08 -17.04 0.09
C ILE A 2 -16.65 -17.13 -1.38
N VAL A 3 -17.45 -17.81 -2.22
CA VAL A 3 -17.22 -17.90 -3.68
C VAL A 3 -17.10 -16.50 -4.31
N LYS A 4 -18.06 -15.61 -4.01
CA LYS A 4 -18.07 -14.23 -4.51
C LYS A 4 -16.85 -13.43 -4.06
N TRP A 5 -16.37 -13.63 -2.83
CA TRP A 5 -15.11 -13.01 -2.38
C TRP A 5 -13.92 -13.52 -3.17
N ARG A 6 -13.86 -14.83 -3.43
CA ARG A 6 -12.80 -15.46 -4.22
C ARG A 6 -12.81 -15.01 -5.68
N ASP A 7 -13.98 -14.85 -6.28
CA ASP A 7 -14.12 -14.36 -7.65
C ASP A 7 -13.68 -12.90 -7.76
N LEU A 8 -14.18 -12.02 -6.88
CA LEU A 8 -13.74 -10.61 -6.83
C LEU A 8 -12.24 -10.48 -6.53
N ALA A 9 -11.71 -11.39 -5.72
CA ALA A 9 -10.30 -11.46 -5.46
C ALA A 9 -9.56 -11.88 -6.74
N GLN A 10 -10.00 -12.91 -7.44
CA GLN A 10 -9.42 -13.35 -8.72
C GLN A 10 -9.42 -12.24 -9.78
N GLU A 11 -10.46 -11.40 -9.79
CA GLU A 11 -10.58 -10.20 -10.65
C GLU A 11 -9.60 -9.07 -10.28
N GLY A 12 -8.79 -9.24 -9.23
CA GLY A 12 -7.74 -8.32 -8.84
C GLY A 12 -8.11 -7.36 -7.71
N ARG A 13 -9.34 -7.37 -7.19
CA ARG A 13 -9.74 -6.45 -6.10
C ARG A 13 -9.01 -6.73 -4.78
N PHE A 14 -8.73 -5.66 -4.03
CA PHE A 14 -8.15 -5.79 -2.69
C PHE A 14 -9.18 -6.31 -1.69
N TYR A 15 -8.74 -7.08 -0.69
CA TYR A 15 -9.62 -7.69 0.31
C TYR A 15 -10.42 -6.67 1.14
N THR A 16 -9.86 -5.48 1.30
CA THR A 16 -10.50 -4.29 1.88
C THR A 16 -11.62 -3.72 1.03
N ASP A 17 -11.47 -3.67 -0.30
CA ASP A 17 -12.54 -3.21 -1.18
C ASP A 17 -13.66 -4.22 -1.21
N ILE A 18 -13.31 -5.52 -1.16
CA ILE A 18 -14.30 -6.58 -0.97
C ILE A 18 -14.99 -6.40 0.39
N ALA A 19 -14.27 -6.15 1.48
CA ALA A 19 -14.87 -5.92 2.81
C ALA A 19 -15.80 -4.69 2.86
N LYS A 20 -15.52 -3.62 2.09
CA LYS A 20 -16.45 -2.48 1.96
C LYS A 20 -17.80 -2.89 1.34
N ILE A 21 -17.82 -3.90 0.46
CA ILE A 21 -19.04 -4.46 -0.12
C ILE A 21 -19.78 -5.37 0.88
N PHE A 22 -19.07 -5.93 1.86
CA PHE A 22 -19.59 -6.86 2.86
C PHE A 22 -19.23 -6.38 4.28
N PRO A 23 -19.89 -5.32 4.79
CA PRO A 23 -19.45 -4.60 5.99
C PRO A 23 -19.49 -5.41 7.28
N ASP A 24 -20.22 -6.54 7.31
CA ASP A 24 -20.25 -7.48 8.43
C ASP A 24 -18.93 -8.24 8.62
N TYR A 25 -17.99 -8.13 7.67
CA TYR A 25 -16.73 -8.84 7.66
C TYR A 25 -15.54 -7.90 7.54
N THR A 26 -14.53 -8.14 8.36
CA THR A 26 -13.25 -7.43 8.27
C THR A 26 -12.47 -7.85 7.03
N SER A 27 -11.60 -6.96 6.54
CA SER A 27 -10.67 -7.28 5.45
C SER A 27 -9.76 -8.49 5.76
N SER A 28 -9.42 -8.70 7.04
CA SER A 28 -8.66 -9.86 7.51
C SER A 28 -9.43 -11.16 7.37
N GLN A 29 -10.71 -11.18 7.78
CA GLN A 29 -11.60 -12.34 7.61
C GLN A 29 -11.75 -12.68 6.12
N VAL A 30 -12.05 -11.69 5.28
CA VAL A 30 -12.16 -11.87 3.83
C VAL A 30 -10.86 -12.46 3.26
N ARG A 31 -9.69 -11.92 3.65
CA ARG A 31 -8.38 -12.44 3.24
C ARG A 31 -8.18 -13.91 3.64
N HIS A 32 -8.53 -14.32 4.84
CA HIS A 32 -8.37 -15.71 5.30
C HIS A 32 -9.19 -16.69 4.45
N TYR A 33 -10.43 -16.33 4.09
CA TYR A 33 -11.26 -17.16 3.22
C TYR A 33 -10.77 -17.19 1.77
N CYS A 34 -10.27 -16.07 1.25
CA CYS A 34 -9.71 -15.99 -0.09
C CYS A 34 -8.41 -16.78 -0.24
N LEU A 35 -7.54 -16.79 0.79
CA LEU A 35 -6.30 -17.57 0.82
C LEU A 35 -6.51 -19.04 1.20
N GLY A 36 -7.75 -19.45 1.49
CA GLY A 36 -8.07 -20.81 1.94
C GLY A 36 -7.53 -21.17 3.33
N HIS A 37 -7.09 -20.19 4.14
CA HIS A 37 -6.74 -20.43 5.54
C HIS A 37 -7.98 -20.83 6.35
N SER A 38 -9.12 -20.23 5.99
CA SER A 38 -10.46 -20.62 6.44
C SER A 38 -11.28 -21.09 5.25
N GLY A 39 -12.11 -22.12 5.45
CA GLY A 39 -13.03 -22.60 4.41
C GLY A 39 -12.33 -23.14 3.16
N ALA A 40 -11.19 -23.83 3.30
CA ALA A 40 -10.44 -24.40 2.18
C ALA A 40 -11.31 -25.28 1.23
N LYS A 41 -12.30 -25.98 1.80
CA LYS A 41 -13.26 -26.82 1.05
C LYS A 41 -14.40 -26.06 0.37
N ALA A 42 -14.54 -24.75 0.64
CA ALA A 42 -15.52 -23.93 -0.06
C ALA A 42 -15.16 -23.82 -1.55
N PRO A 43 -16.15 -23.69 -2.46
CA PRO A 43 -15.88 -23.52 -3.88
C PRO A 43 -15.23 -22.16 -4.21
N GLY A 44 -14.78 -22.00 -5.45
CA GLY A 44 -14.16 -20.78 -5.97
C GLY A 44 -12.63 -20.74 -5.86
N PRO A 45 -11.97 -19.84 -6.61
CA PRO A 45 -10.52 -19.84 -6.78
C PRO A 45 -9.78 -19.40 -5.51
N ILE A 46 -8.94 -20.30 -4.96
CA ILE A 46 -8.05 -19.96 -3.85
C ILE A 46 -6.93 -19.05 -4.37
N GLN A 47 -6.71 -17.96 -3.65
CA GLN A 47 -5.74 -16.93 -4.04
C GLN A 47 -4.32 -17.32 -3.64
N GLU A 48 -3.36 -17.03 -4.51
CA GLU A 48 -1.95 -17.27 -4.22
C GLU A 48 -1.37 -16.25 -3.23
N ARG A 49 -0.51 -16.74 -2.33
CA ARG A 49 0.29 -15.89 -1.45
C ARG A 49 1.36 -15.22 -2.33
N ARG A 50 1.10 -13.99 -2.78
CA ARG A 50 1.88 -13.12 -3.72
C ARG A 50 1.24 -12.90 -5.09
N ARG A 51 -0.08 -13.00 -5.22
CA ARG A 51 -0.82 -12.58 -6.43
C ARG A 51 -0.57 -11.12 -6.88
N TRP A 52 0.03 -10.30 -6.01
CA TRP A 52 0.52 -8.96 -6.36
C TRP A 52 2.04 -8.97 -6.30
N SER A 53 2.67 -8.55 -7.40
CA SER A 53 4.13 -8.42 -7.52
C SER A 53 4.71 -7.40 -6.54
N ASP A 54 3.92 -6.38 -6.19
CA ASP A 54 4.24 -5.35 -5.21
C ASP A 54 3.31 -5.41 -4.00
N ASN A 55 3.76 -4.88 -2.86
CA ASN A 55 2.95 -4.85 -1.65
C ASN A 55 1.66 -4.04 -1.90
N PRO A 56 0.47 -4.67 -1.86
CA PRO A 56 -0.83 -4.02 -2.11
C PRO A 56 -1.12 -2.85 -1.16
N TRP A 57 -0.59 -2.96 0.07
CA TRP A 57 -0.73 -1.98 1.12
C TRP A 57 0.13 -0.72 0.89
N LEU A 58 0.89 -0.72 -0.20
CA LEU A 58 1.85 0.32 -0.55
C LEU A 58 1.63 0.86 -1.99
N GLN A 59 0.52 0.54 -2.67
CA GLN A 59 0.27 0.96 -4.06
C GLN A 59 -0.27 2.39 -4.25
N GLY A 60 0.09 3.31 -3.35
CA GLY A 60 -0.40 4.69 -3.39
C GLY A 60 -1.90 4.81 -3.10
N GLU A 61 -2.63 5.61 -3.87
CA GLU A 61 -4.08 5.83 -3.77
C GLU A 61 -4.90 4.57 -3.98
N LYS A 62 -4.36 3.61 -4.75
CA LYS A 62 -4.97 2.29 -4.95
C LYS A 62 -4.81 1.40 -3.71
N SER A 63 -3.94 1.78 -2.79
CA SER A 63 -3.81 1.05 -1.56
C SER A 63 -5.03 1.29 -0.68
N PRO A 64 -5.62 0.24 -0.12
CA PRO A 64 -6.67 0.42 0.86
C PRO A 64 -6.17 0.87 2.24
N HIS A 65 -4.85 0.96 2.41
CA HIS A 65 -4.20 1.65 3.51
C HIS A 65 -3.45 2.88 3.00
N ALA A 66 -3.95 3.55 1.95
CA ALA A 66 -3.45 4.87 1.59
C ALA A 66 -3.63 5.79 2.80
N LEU A 67 -2.53 6.02 3.53
CA LEU A 67 -2.49 6.92 4.69
C LEU A 67 -2.14 8.36 4.29
N LEU A 68 -1.86 8.56 3.00
CA LEU A 68 -1.39 9.81 2.43
C LEU A 68 -2.19 10.11 1.16
N GLU A 69 -2.33 11.38 0.85
CA GLU A 69 -2.81 11.89 -0.43
C GLU A 69 -1.64 12.09 -1.40
N GLU A 70 -1.91 12.12 -2.70
CA GLU A 70 -0.87 12.34 -3.73
C GLU A 70 -0.08 13.62 -3.47
N THR A 71 -0.76 14.71 -3.09
CA THR A 71 -0.13 16.02 -2.83
C THR A 71 0.88 15.94 -1.69
N GLN A 72 0.53 15.26 -0.59
CA GLN A 72 1.41 15.04 0.56
C GLN A 72 2.63 14.20 0.18
N VAL A 73 2.45 13.21 -0.70
CA VAL A 73 3.54 12.37 -1.18
C VAL A 73 4.52 13.17 -2.03
N ARG A 74 4.01 14.06 -2.90
CA ARG A 74 4.85 14.98 -3.68
C ARG A 74 5.64 15.90 -2.77
N GLU A 75 5.01 16.52 -1.78
CA GLU A 75 5.71 17.35 -0.79
C GLU A 75 6.83 16.61 -0.07
N VAL A 76 6.59 15.36 0.36
CA VAL A 76 7.61 14.51 1.00
C VAL A 76 8.78 14.22 0.05
N LEU A 77 8.52 14.07 -1.25
CA LEU A 77 9.53 13.79 -2.27
C LEU A 77 10.25 15.05 -2.76
N ASP A 78 9.60 16.21 -2.75
CA ASP A 78 10.18 17.52 -3.05
C ASP A 78 11.04 18.06 -1.90
N ASP A 79 10.96 17.45 -0.72
CA ASP A 79 11.83 17.71 0.44
C ASP A 79 13.31 17.34 0.21
N TRP A 80 13.65 16.76 -0.94
CA TRP A 80 15.05 16.49 -1.29
C TRP A 80 15.83 17.79 -1.49
N ASP A 81 17.01 17.87 -0.88
CA ASP A 81 17.94 18.98 -1.09
C ASP A 81 19.01 18.56 -2.12
N ASP A 82 18.92 19.10 -3.33
CA ASP A 82 19.90 18.86 -4.40
C ASP A 82 21.29 19.41 -4.04
N GLU A 83 21.38 20.54 -3.33
CA GLU A 83 22.66 21.15 -2.98
C GLU A 83 23.39 20.33 -1.91
N ARG A 84 22.63 19.74 -0.99
CA ARG A 84 23.17 19.00 0.15
C ARG A 84 23.25 17.49 -0.08
N GLY A 85 22.56 16.98 -1.09
CA GLY A 85 22.51 15.55 -1.41
C GLY A 85 21.77 14.71 -0.36
N TYR A 86 20.86 15.30 0.42
CA TYR A 86 20.04 14.58 1.41
C TYR A 86 18.67 15.24 1.63
N TRP A 87 17.75 14.54 2.30
CA TRP A 87 16.42 15.04 2.63
C TRP A 87 16.47 16.18 3.66
N ARG A 88 15.91 17.35 3.34
CA ARG A 88 15.90 18.52 4.24
C ARG A 88 15.35 18.18 5.61
N ASN A 89 14.26 17.40 5.65
CA ASN A 89 13.64 16.96 6.89
C ASN A 89 13.78 15.44 7.10
N ALA A 90 13.94 15.06 8.37
CA ALA A 90 13.95 13.66 8.77
C ALA A 90 12.57 13.02 8.52
N ALA A 91 12.53 11.70 8.29
CA ALA A 91 11.27 10.98 8.12
C ALA A 91 10.32 11.14 9.32
N GLY A 92 10.86 11.28 10.54
CA GLY A 92 10.08 11.52 11.75
C GLY A 92 9.36 12.88 11.78
N HIS A 93 9.93 13.91 11.14
CA HIS A 93 9.29 15.21 11.01
C HIS A 93 8.01 15.10 10.19
N TRP A 94 8.11 14.54 8.99
CA TRP A 94 6.96 14.29 8.11
C TRP A 94 5.94 13.34 8.73
N ALA A 95 6.39 12.28 9.40
CA ALA A 95 5.51 11.35 10.09
C ALA A 95 4.64 12.04 11.15
N THR A 96 5.23 12.95 11.92
CA THR A 96 4.51 13.74 12.93
C THR A 96 3.52 14.70 12.26
N LEU A 97 3.96 15.42 11.23
CA LEU A 97 3.13 16.38 10.50
C LEU A 97 1.91 15.72 9.84
N LEU A 98 2.12 14.59 9.16
CA LEU A 98 1.12 13.88 8.38
C LEU A 98 0.36 12.81 9.19
N LYS A 99 0.69 12.67 10.49
CA LYS A 99 0.08 11.69 11.41
C LYS A 99 0.16 10.24 10.91
N VAL A 100 1.31 9.86 10.35
CA VAL A 100 1.61 8.51 9.86
C VAL A 100 2.85 7.94 10.55
N SER A 101 3.17 6.67 10.30
CA SER A 101 4.42 6.09 10.80
C SER A 101 5.64 6.60 10.02
N PRO A 102 6.83 6.73 10.64
CA PRO A 102 8.07 7.01 9.91
C PRO A 102 8.36 6.01 8.79
N SER A 103 7.98 4.75 8.98
CA SER A 103 8.11 3.70 7.96
C SER A 103 7.32 3.99 6.69
N THR A 104 6.15 4.65 6.81
CA THR A 104 5.34 5.10 5.68
C THR A 104 6.11 6.13 4.85
N ILE A 105 6.71 7.13 5.50
CA ILE A 105 7.52 8.16 4.83
C ILE A 105 8.76 7.55 4.15
N LEU A 106 9.42 6.61 4.83
CA LEU A 106 10.58 5.92 4.27
C LEU A 106 10.22 5.06 3.05
N ALA A 107 9.06 4.41 3.04
CA ALA A 107 8.57 3.65 1.88
C ALA A 107 8.31 4.54 0.67
N VAL A 108 7.74 5.74 0.88
CA VAL A 108 7.61 6.78 -0.14
C VAL A 108 8.98 7.16 -0.70
N ARG A 109 9.92 7.54 0.16
CA ARG A 109 11.26 7.98 -0.24
C ARG A 109 12.06 6.91 -0.98
N ARG A 110 11.87 5.62 -0.65
CA ARG A 110 12.52 4.51 -1.35
C ARG A 110 11.89 4.20 -2.72
N GLY A 111 10.73 4.77 -3.04
CA GLY A 111 9.99 4.40 -4.24
C GLY A 111 9.32 3.02 -4.15
N ASP A 112 9.16 2.48 -2.93
CA ASP A 112 8.42 1.23 -2.71
C ASP A 112 6.92 1.42 -2.98
N THR A 113 6.45 2.66 -2.81
CA THR A 113 5.06 3.10 -2.95
C THR A 113 4.90 4.17 -4.02
N TRP A 114 3.66 4.45 -4.47
CA TRP A 114 3.36 5.59 -5.35
C TRP A 114 4.18 5.62 -6.66
N LYS A 115 4.65 4.46 -7.14
CA LYS A 115 5.53 4.33 -8.31
C LYS A 115 4.98 4.98 -9.58
N HIS A 116 3.66 5.06 -9.71
CA HIS A 116 2.98 5.66 -10.86
C HIS A 116 3.22 7.18 -10.96
N LEU A 117 3.59 7.85 -9.86
CA LEU A 117 3.91 9.28 -9.87
C LEU A 117 5.20 9.59 -10.64
N LYS A 118 6.07 8.58 -10.84
CA LYS A 118 7.36 8.71 -11.55
C LYS A 118 8.19 9.92 -11.10
N HIS A 119 8.14 10.21 -9.81
CA HIS A 119 8.84 11.34 -9.23
C HIS A 119 10.35 11.11 -9.30
N SER A 120 11.13 12.11 -9.72
CA SER A 120 12.59 12.01 -9.87
C SER A 120 13.30 11.67 -8.56
N ASN A 121 12.78 12.18 -7.45
CA ASN A 121 13.34 11.95 -6.11
C ASN A 121 12.92 10.62 -5.46
N ALA A 122 11.97 9.88 -6.04
CA ALA A 122 11.59 8.59 -5.49
C ALA A 122 12.72 7.57 -5.70
N GLY A 123 13.21 6.98 -4.62
CA GLY A 123 14.34 6.05 -4.63
C GLY A 123 15.71 6.74 -4.60
N ARG A 124 15.78 8.07 -4.47
CA ARG A 124 17.06 8.77 -4.30
C ARG A 124 17.75 8.34 -3.01
N LYS A 125 19.07 8.12 -3.12
CA LYS A 125 19.95 7.78 -2.02
C LYS A 125 20.87 8.96 -1.75
N LYS A 126 21.25 9.13 -0.48
CA LYS A 126 22.28 10.10 -0.10
C LYS A 126 23.54 9.82 -0.92
N GLU A 127 24.05 10.85 -1.57
CA GLU A 127 25.37 10.79 -2.23
C GLU A 127 26.42 10.77 -1.11
N ASN A 128 27.32 9.78 -1.17
CA ASN A 128 28.38 9.58 -0.18
C ASN A 128 29.53 10.56 -0.40
#